data_AF-A0A6J4RLQ3-F1
#
_entry.id   AF-A0A6J4RLQ3-F1
#
_cell.length_a   1.000
_cell.length_b   1.000
_cell.length_c   1.000
_cell.angle_alpha   90.00
_cell.angle_beta   90.00
_cell.angle_gamma   90.00
#
_symmetry.space_group_name_H-M   'P 1'
#
loop_
_entity.id
_entity.type
_entity.pdbx_description
1 polymer ?
#
loop_
_entity_poly.entity_id
_entity_poly.type
_entity_poly.pdbx_seq_one_letter_code
_entity_poly.pdbx_strand_id
1 'polypeptide(L)' 'MPPLWFHHQANFGHDIPGHPERPERIRALEARMERDDWFGWERREAPAATYEQLTAVHPERHVEL' A
#
# COMPACT_ATOMS: atom_id res chain seq x y z
N MET A 1 8.08 -14.45 -15.54
CA MET A 1 8.03 -13.81 -14.21
C MET A 1 6.58 -13.50 -13.91
N PRO A 2 6.01 -13.99 -12.80
CA PRO A 2 4.64 -13.63 -12.44
C PRO A 2 4.56 -12.11 -12.15
N PRO A 3 3.39 -11.48 -12.34
CA PRO A 3 3.15 -10.14 -11.84
C PRO A 3 3.29 -10.09 -10.31
N LEU A 4 3.60 -8.91 -9.76
CA LEU A 4 3.77 -8.71 -8.32
C LEU A 4 2.58 -7.98 -7.71
N TRP A 5 2.13 -8.45 -6.54
CA TRP A 5 1.26 -7.71 -5.63
C TRP A 5 2.08 -7.19 -4.45
N PHE A 6 2.31 -5.89 -4.38
CA PHE A 6 3.00 -5.28 -3.24
C PHE A 6 2.00 -4.96 -2.12
N HIS A 7 2.30 -5.40 -0.91
CA HIS A 7 1.48 -5.13 0.27
C HIS A 7 2.32 -4.86 1.51
N HIS A 8 1.77 -4.15 2.50
CA HIS A 8 2.40 -3.96 3.80
C HIS A 8 1.34 -3.75 4.89
N GLN A 9 1.54 -4.32 6.07
CA GLN A 9 0.55 -4.26 7.18
C GLN A 9 0.31 -2.83 7.68
N ALA A 10 1.32 -1.95 7.56
CA ALA A 10 1.21 -0.55 7.98
C ALA A 10 0.07 0.21 7.30
N ASN A 11 -0.34 -0.20 6.09
CA ASN A 11 -1.44 0.45 5.36
C ASN A 11 -2.78 0.33 6.11
N PHE A 12 -2.94 -0.68 6.98
CA PHE A 12 -4.15 -0.84 7.78
C PHE A 12 -4.20 0.07 9.01
N GLY A 13 -3.09 0.71 9.37
CA GLY A 13 -3.04 1.70 10.45
C GLY A 13 -3.53 3.10 10.01
N HIS A 14 -3.75 3.30 8.72
CA HIS A 14 -4.28 4.56 8.19
C HIS A 14 -5.81 4.56 8.31
N ASP A 15 -6.29 4.80 9.53
CA ASP A 15 -7.72 4.96 9.84
C ASP A 15 -8.03 6.43 10.14
N ILE A 16 -8.87 7.03 9.27
CA ILE A 16 -9.34 8.41 9.41
C ILE A 16 -10.87 8.35 9.63
N PRO A 17 -11.36 8.53 10.87
CA PRO A 17 -12.78 8.39 11.18
C PRO A 17 -13.68 9.27 10.31
N GLY A 18 -14.72 8.67 9.74
CA GLY A 18 -15.69 9.35 8.88
C GLY A 18 -15.22 9.59 7.44
N HIS A 19 -14.00 9.19 7.09
CA HIS A 19 -13.45 9.37 5.77
C HIS A 19 -13.75 8.16 4.85
N PRO A 20 -14.06 8.38 3.55
CA PRO A 20 -14.30 7.27 2.62
C PRO A 20 -13.03 6.47 2.28
N GLU A 21 -11.85 7.10 2.35
CA GLU A 21 -10.55 6.42 2.38
C GLU A 21 -10.41 5.74 3.76
N ARG A 22 -10.27 4.41 3.76
CA ARG A 22 -10.27 3.57 4.96
C ARG A 22 -9.63 2.19 4.70
N PRO A 23 -9.09 1.51 5.73
CA PRO A 23 -8.42 0.21 5.60
C PRO A 23 -9.26 -0.90 4.94
N GLU A 24 -10.58 -0.86 5.10
CA GLU A 24 -11.52 -1.86 4.58
C GLU A 24 -11.47 -1.95 3.05
N ARG A 25 -11.04 -0.89 2.36
CA ARG A 25 -10.90 -0.88 0.89
C ARG A 25 -9.87 -1.91 0.43
N ILE A 26 -8.69 -1.92 1.06
CA ILE A 26 -7.64 -2.90 0.75
C ILE A 26 -8.02 -4.29 1.25
N ARG A 27 -8.61 -4.40 2.46
CA ARG A 27 -9.07 -5.70 2.98
C ARG A 27 -10.09 -6.37 2.05
N ALA A 28 -11.04 -5.62 1.51
CA ALA A 28 -12.04 -6.13 0.59
C ALA A 28 -11.42 -6.61 -0.73
N LEU A 29 -10.44 -5.87 -1.26
CA LEU A 29 -9.69 -6.25 -2.45
C LEU A 29 -8.89 -7.53 -2.22
N GLU A 30 -8.08 -7.59 -1.17
CA GLU A 30 -7.24 -8.76 -0.87
C GLU A 30 -8.08 -10.01 -0.55
N ALA A 31 -9.21 -9.86 0.14
CA ALA A 31 -10.14 -10.97 0.35
C ALA A 31 -10.74 -11.49 -0.97
N ARG A 32 -10.92 -10.64 -1.98
CA ARG A 32 -11.35 -11.09 -3.32
C ARG A 32 -10.20 -11.78 -4.05
N MET A 33 -9.00 -11.19 -4.03
CA MET A 33 -7.81 -11.78 -4.66
C MET A 33 -7.49 -13.15 -4.08
N GLU A 34 -7.57 -13.33 -2.76
CA GLU A 34 -7.34 -14.61 -2.09
C GLU A 34 -8.30 -15.70 -2.57
N ARG A 35 -9.58 -15.38 -2.80
CA ARG A 35 -10.56 -16.33 -3.37
C ARG A 35 -10.24 -16.73 -4.81
N ASP A 36 -9.55 -15.86 -5.55
CA ASP A 36 -9.14 -16.06 -6.94
C ASP A 36 -7.67 -16.51 -7.05
N ASP A 37 -7.09 -17.09 -5.98
CA ASP A 37 -5.70 -17.56 -5.89
C ASP A 37 -4.67 -16.50 -6.33
N TRP A 38 -4.93 -15.24 -5.93
CA TRP A 38 -4.12 -14.06 -6.26
C TRP A 38 -3.90 -13.87 -7.77
N PHE A 39 -4.73 -14.48 -8.62
CA PHE A 39 -4.56 -14.50 -10.08
C PHE A 39 -3.17 -15.03 -10.51
N GLY A 40 -2.52 -15.84 -9.68
CA GLY A 40 -1.15 -16.32 -9.89
C GLY A 40 -0.06 -15.25 -9.69
N TRP A 41 -0.37 -14.12 -9.04
CA TRP A 41 0.60 -13.08 -8.74
C TRP A 41 1.44 -13.44 -7.52
N GLU A 42 2.72 -13.07 -7.55
CA GLU A 42 3.60 -13.23 -6.39
C GLU A 42 3.35 -12.06 -5.42
N ARG A 43 3.03 -12.38 -4.18
CA ARG A 43 2.92 -11.38 -3.12
C ARG A 43 4.30 -10.96 -2.65
N ARG A 44 4.51 -9.66 -2.53
CA ARG A 44 5.76 -9.08 -2.06
C ARG A 44 5.53 -8.00 -1.03
N GLU A 45 6.38 -7.94 -0.01
CA GLU A 45 6.33 -6.86 0.96
C GLU A 45 6.78 -5.54 0.30
N ALA A 46 5.99 -4.48 0.48
CA ALA A 46 6.35 -3.15 0.00
C ALA A 46 7.38 -2.53 0.95
N PRO A 47 8.56 -2.09 0.47
CA PRO A 47 9.53 -1.39 1.30
C PRO A 47 9.06 0.03 1.61
N ALA A 48 9.57 0.60 2.70
CA ALA A 48 9.43 2.02 2.96
C ALA A 48 10.19 2.83 1.89
N ALA A 49 9.59 3.93 1.41
CA ALA A 49 10.28 4.87 0.55
C ALA A 49 11.40 5.59 1.32
N THR A 50 12.55 5.81 0.68
CA THR A 50 13.64 6.59 1.28
C THR A 50 13.34 8.09 1.21
N TYR A 51 14.02 8.86 2.07
CA TYR A 51 13.94 10.32 2.01
C TYR A 51 14.33 10.85 0.62
N GLU A 52 15.40 10.33 0.00
CA GLU A 52 15.81 10.77 -1.33
C GLU A 52 14.77 10.46 -2.41
N GLN A 53 14.05 9.35 -2.29
CA GLN A 53 12.96 9.00 -3.21
C GLN A 53 11.77 9.95 -3.07
N LEU A 54 11.43 10.33 -1.84
CA LEU A 54 10.35 11.29 -1.57
C LEU A 54 10.71 12.69 -2.09
N THR A 55 11.94 13.14 -1.85
CA THR A 55 12.38 14.49 -2.25
C THR A 55 12.74 14.63 -3.73
N ALA A 56 12.84 13.51 -4.47
CA ALA A 56 12.96 13.53 -5.93
C ALA A 56 11.72 14.14 -6.63
N VAL A 57 10.56 14.14 -5.95
CA VAL A 57 9.30 14.70 -6.48
C VAL A 57 8.76 15.83 -5.60
N HIS A 58 8.88 15.68 -4.28
CA HIS A 58 8.29 16.60 -3.31
C HIS A 58 9.34 17.56 -2.73
N PRO A 59 9.00 18.83 -2.46
CA PRO A 59 9.89 19.71 -1.71
C PRO A 59 10.16 19.18 -0.31
N GLU A 60 11.39 19.33 0.21
CA GLU A 60 11.79 18.87 1.55
C GLU A 60 10.81 19.33 2.65
N ARG A 61 10.42 20.61 2.62
CA ARG A 61 9.43 21.19 3.56
C ARG A 61 8.07 20.46 3.62
N HIS A 62 7.71 19.67 2.62
CA HIS A 62 6.48 18.88 2.62
C HIS A 62 6.70 17.51 3.27
N VAL A 63 7.90 16.96 3.14
CA VAL A 63 8.29 15.64 3.65
C VAL A 63 8.62 15.67 5.14
N GLU A 64 9.16 16.79 5.63
CA GLU A 64 9.57 16.97 7.03
C GLU A 64 8.45 17.39 7.99
N LEU A 65 7.20 17.50 7.51
CA LEU A 65 6.02 17.83 8.33
C LEU A 65 5.55 16.63 9.16
#